data_AF-Q4SBR8-F1
#
_entry.id   AF-Q4SBR8-F1
#
_cell.length_a   1.000
_cell.length_b   1.000
_cell.length_c   1.000
_cell.angle_alpha   90.00
_cell.angle_beta   90.00
_cell.angle_gamma   90.00
#
_symmetry.space_group_name_H-M   'P 1'
#
loop_
_entity.id
_entity.type
_entity.pdbx_description
1 polymer ?
#
loop_
_entity_poly.entity_id
_entity_poly.type
_entity_poly.pdbx_seq_one_letter_code
_entity_poly.pdbx_strand_id
1 'polypeptide(L)'
;MANFDMFSNFSGVFLIPYFVFLFFCGIPLFFLETALGQYTSEGGVTAWRKICPMFQVIVTYLNIYYIVVLAWAIFYLFNAFKSPLPWSTCDNTWNTSKSHITCMF
;
A
#
# COMPACT_ATOMS: atom_id res chain seq x y z
N MET A 1 -26.64 14.70 -17.21
CA MET A 1 -26.75 14.99 -15.76
C MET A 1 -26.92 13.75 -14.89
N ALA A 2 -27.38 12.59 -15.37
CA ALA A 2 -27.56 11.39 -14.55
C ALA A 2 -26.31 10.51 -14.27
N ASN A 3 -25.11 10.90 -14.71
CA ASN A 3 -23.89 10.07 -14.59
C ASN A 3 -22.92 10.51 -13.47
N PHE A 4 -23.07 11.73 -12.92
CA PHE A 4 -22.17 12.22 -11.86
C PHE A 4 -22.64 11.80 -10.47
N ASP A 5 -23.96 11.76 -10.24
CA ASP A 5 -24.54 11.34 -8.95
C ASP A 5 -24.12 9.91 -8.57
N MET A 6 -23.97 9.02 -9.55
CA MET A 6 -23.55 7.64 -9.31
C MET A 6 -22.15 7.57 -8.67
N PHE A 7 -21.18 8.37 -9.15
CA PHE A 7 -19.81 8.36 -8.62
C PHE A 7 -19.73 8.92 -7.19
N SER A 8 -20.52 9.96 -6.91
CA SER A 8 -20.60 10.57 -5.57
C SER A 8 -21.27 9.66 -4.55
N ASN A 9 -22.33 8.94 -4.94
CA ASN A 9 -23.03 8.01 -4.05
C ASN A 9 -22.19 6.78 -3.69
N PHE A 10 -21.39 6.25 -4.62
CA PHE A 10 -20.52 5.12 -4.33
C PHE A 10 -19.31 5.47 -3.43
N SER A 11 -18.85 6.73 -3.44
CA SER A 11 -17.73 7.16 -2.61
C SER A 11 -18.01 7.04 -1.10
N GLY A 12 -19.25 7.29 -0.66
CA GLY A 12 -19.65 7.15 0.75
C GLY A 12 -20.01 5.73 1.18
N VAL A 13 -20.55 4.90 0.27
CA VAL A 13 -20.95 3.52 0.58
C VAL A 13 -19.73 2.60 0.76
N PHE A 14 -18.60 2.90 0.12
CA PHE A 14 -17.34 2.18 0.33
C PHE A 14 -16.75 2.36 1.75
N LEU A 15 -17.12 3.44 2.44
CA LEU A 15 -16.65 3.73 3.80
C LEU A 15 -17.25 2.75 4.84
N ILE A 16 -18.45 2.24 4.58
CA ILE A 16 -19.19 1.35 5.49
C ILE A 16 -18.45 0.01 5.69
N PRO A 17 -18.12 -0.77 4.64
CA PRO A 17 -17.34 -2.00 4.82
C PRO A 17 -15.96 -1.72 5.41
N TYR A 18 -15.33 -0.59 5.10
CA TYR A 18 -14.05 -0.20 5.69
C TYR A 18 -14.13 -0.12 7.23
N PHE A 19 -15.14 0.58 7.77
CA PHE A 19 -15.31 0.65 9.22
C PHE A 19 -15.65 -0.71 9.84
N VAL A 20 -16.47 -1.53 9.19
CA VAL A 20 -16.79 -2.88 9.68
C VAL A 20 -15.51 -3.73 9.77
N PHE A 21 -14.71 -3.80 8.71
CA PHE A 21 -13.45 -4.54 8.73
C PHE A 21 -12.44 -3.94 9.73
N LEU A 22 -12.44 -2.62 9.91
CA LEU A 22 -11.58 -1.95 10.88
C LEU A 22 -11.93 -2.36 12.32
N PHE A 23 -13.21 -2.32 12.70
CA PHE A 23 -13.62 -2.68 14.05
C PHE A 23 -13.53 -4.18 14.34
N PHE A 24 -13.93 -5.03 13.39
CA PHE A 24 -13.98 -6.48 13.62
C PHE A 24 -12.66 -7.20 13.34
N CYS A 25 -11.80 -6.68 12.47
CA CYS A 25 -10.56 -7.33 12.07
C CYS A 25 -9.33 -6.48 12.42
N GLY A 26 -9.35 -5.18 12.07
CA GLY A 26 -8.23 -4.27 12.28
C GLY A 26 -7.87 -4.07 13.75
N ILE A 27 -8.82 -3.66 14.59
CA ILE A 27 -8.57 -3.41 16.03
C ILE A 27 -8.15 -4.70 16.75
N PRO A 28 -8.81 -5.85 16.56
CA PRO A 28 -8.37 -7.12 17.17
C PRO A 28 -6.98 -7.56 16.70
N LEU A 29 -6.64 -7.40 15.42
CA LEU A 29 -5.31 -7.70 14.90
C LEU A 29 -4.23 -6.81 15.52
N PHE A 30 -4.49 -5.50 15.61
CA PHE A 30 -3.55 -4.56 16.21
C PHE A 30 -3.31 -4.85 17.69
N PHE A 31 -4.38 -5.17 18.43
CA PHE A 31 -4.26 -5.57 19.83
C PHE A 31 -3.50 -6.89 19.98
N LEU A 32 -3.80 -7.89 19.14
CA LEU A 32 -3.10 -9.18 19.12
C LEU A 32 -1.60 -8.98 18.87
N GLU A 33 -1.23 -8.18 17.88
CA GLU A 33 0.16 -7.92 17.52
C GLU A 33 0.90 -7.16 18.63
N THR A 34 0.26 -6.16 19.24
CA THR A 34 0.83 -5.39 20.35
C THR A 34 1.02 -6.27 21.59
N ALA A 35 0.02 -7.06 21.97
CA ALA A 35 0.10 -7.99 23.09
C ALA A 35 1.16 -9.08 22.85
N LEU A 36 1.27 -9.61 21.63
CA LEU A 36 2.32 -10.56 21.25
C LEU A 36 3.72 -9.95 21.32
N GLY A 37 3.88 -8.72 20.83
CA GLY A 37 5.15 -8.00 20.91
C GLY A 37 5.57 -7.73 22.35
N GLN A 38 4.63 -7.36 23.21
CA GLN A 38 4.89 -7.17 24.65
C GLN A 38 5.16 -8.49 25.38
N TYR A 39 4.50 -9.59 25.02
CA TYR A 39 4.70 -10.90 25.65
C TYR A 39 6.04 -11.54 25.26
N THR A 40 6.44 -11.41 24.01
CA THR A 40 7.68 -12.02 23.52
C THR A 40 8.91 -11.13 23.67
N SER A 41 8.74 -9.81 23.90
CA SER A 41 9.83 -8.81 23.96
C SER A 41 10.77 -8.85 22.75
N GLU A 42 10.26 -9.38 21.64
CA GLU A 42 11.00 -9.69 20.42
C GLU A 42 10.23 -9.10 19.23
N GLY A 43 10.93 -8.81 18.13
CA GLY A 43 10.28 -8.31 16.92
C GLY A 43 9.23 -9.29 16.38
N GLY A 44 8.18 -8.79 15.72
CA GLY A 44 7.04 -9.59 15.25
C GLY A 44 7.45 -10.84 14.45
N VAL A 45 8.48 -10.75 13.59
CA VAL A 45 8.99 -11.89 12.81
C VAL A 45 9.57 -13.00 13.70
N THR A 46 10.27 -12.65 14.77
CA THR A 46 10.87 -13.61 15.73
C THR A 46 9.82 -14.16 16.69
N ALA A 47 8.82 -13.36 17.05
CA ALA A 47 7.68 -13.78 17.87
C ALA A 47 6.85 -14.87 17.17
N TRP A 48 6.52 -14.68 15.89
CA TRP A 48 5.78 -15.67 15.09
C TRP A 48 6.57 -16.97 14.87
N ARG A 49 7.91 -16.91 14.82
CA ARG A 49 8.78 -18.08 14.73
C ARG A 49 8.67 -19.02 15.95
N LYS A 50 8.44 -18.47 17.15
CA LYS A 50 8.29 -19.25 18.39
C LYS A 50 6.91 -19.91 18.53
N ILE A 51 5.89 -19.38 17.85
CA ILE A 51 4.50 -19.86 17.96
C ILE A 51 4.16 -20.83 16.83
N CYS A 52 4.34 -20.42 15.57
CA CYS A 52 4.05 -21.23 14.39
C CYS A 52 4.89 -20.76 13.18
N PRO A 53 5.82 -21.57 12.68
CA PRO A 53 6.74 -21.16 11.61
C PRO A 53 6.06 -20.86 10.26
N MET A 54 4.82 -21.31 10.04
CA MET A 54 4.10 -21.07 8.79
C MET A 54 3.62 -19.62 8.63
N PHE A 55 3.21 -18.95 9.72
CA PHE A 55 2.81 -17.54 9.68
C PHE A 55 4.00 -16.60 9.47
N GLN A 56 5.21 -17.02 9.88
CA GLN A 56 6.42 -16.25 9.66
C GLN A 56 6.69 -15.98 8.18
N VAL A 57 6.48 -16.98 7.31
CA VAL A 57 6.74 -16.87 5.87
C VAL A 57 5.81 -15.84 5.23
N ILE A 58 4.52 -15.88 5.59
CA ILE A 58 3.51 -14.96 5.07
C ILE A 58 3.82 -13.51 5.50
N VAL A 59 4.08 -13.30 6.80
CA VAL A 59 4.41 -11.97 7.35
C VAL A 59 5.70 -11.40 6.76
N THR A 60 6.71 -12.26 6.53
CA THR A 60 7.98 -11.85 5.93
C THR A 60 7.80 -11.46 4.47
N TYR A 61 7.06 -12.26 3.69
CA TYR A 61 6.78 -11.96 2.28
C TYR A 61 6.00 -10.66 2.11
N LEU A 62 5.00 -10.44 2.98
CA LEU A 62 4.19 -9.23 2.98
C LEU A 62 5.04 -7.99 3.34
N ASN A 63 5.95 -8.11 4.31
CA ASN A 63 6.91 -7.05 4.63
C ASN A 63 7.82 -6.69 3.46
N ILE A 64 8.40 -7.67 2.77
CA ILE A 64 9.26 -7.42 1.61
C ILE A 64 8.50 -6.69 0.51
N TYR A 65 7.29 -7.17 0.17
CA TYR A 65 6.42 -6.50 -0.79
C TYR A 65 6.13 -5.05 -0.38
N TYR A 66 5.83 -4.82 0.90
CA TYR A 66 5.53 -3.49 1.42
C TYR A 66 6.72 -2.53 1.31
N ILE A 67 7.94 -2.99 1.62
CA ILE A 67 9.17 -2.19 1.48
C ILE A 67 9.41 -1.80 0.02
N VAL A 68 9.15 -2.70 -0.94
CA VAL A 68 9.27 -2.40 -2.38
C VAL A 68 8.28 -1.31 -2.79
N VAL A 69 7.02 -1.41 -2.39
CA VAL A 69 6.00 -0.39 -2.68
C VAL A 69 6.36 0.95 -2.05
N LEU A 70 6.83 0.95 -0.81
CA LEU A 70 7.29 2.16 -0.11
C LEU A 70 8.49 2.80 -0.83
N ALA A 71 9.44 1.99 -1.31
CA ALA A 71 10.59 2.48 -2.07
C ALA A 71 10.14 3.17 -3.37
N TRP A 72 9.18 2.59 -4.09
CA TRP A 72 8.58 3.23 -5.26
C TRP A 72 7.88 4.54 -4.88
N ALA A 73 7.07 4.55 -3.82
CA ALA A 73 6.39 5.76 -3.35
C ALA A 73 7.37 6.89 -3.01
N ILE A 74 8.47 6.57 -2.32
CA ILE A 74 9.55 7.53 -1.99
C ILE A 74 10.25 8.02 -3.26
N PHE A 75 10.53 7.13 -4.22
CA PHE A 75 11.11 7.52 -5.50
C PHE A 75 10.22 8.53 -6.25
N TYR A 76 8.91 8.27 -6.33
CA TYR A 76 7.96 9.20 -6.93
C TYR A 76 7.83 10.50 -6.14
N LEU A 77 7.85 10.42 -4.81
CA LEU A 77 7.81 11.59 -3.93
C LEU A 77 8.99 12.54 -4.19
N PHE A 78 10.21 12.02 -4.28
CA PHE A 78 11.37 12.86 -4.58
C PHE A 78 11.33 13.45 -5.99
N ASN A 79 10.81 12.71 -6.97
CA ASN A 79 10.66 13.24 -8.33
C ASN A 79 9.49 14.24 -8.46
N ALA A 80 8.52 14.24 -7.54
CA ALA A 80 7.43 15.21 -7.51
C ALA A 80 7.91 16.64 -7.17
N PHE A 81 9.06 16.77 -6.50
CA PHE A 81 9.67 18.08 -6.22
C PHE A 81 10.48 18.66 -7.40
N LYS A 82 10.65 17.90 -8.50
CA LYS A 82 11.33 18.38 -9.70
C LYS A 82 10.34 19.10 -10.63
N SER A 83 10.72 20.28 -11.11
CA SER A 83 9.98 21.04 -12.12
C SER A 83 10.84 21.20 -13.38
N PRO A 84 10.40 20.75 -14.57
CA PRO A 84 9.15 20.05 -14.85
C PRO A 84 9.14 18.61 -14.30
N LEU A 85 7.96 18.07 -14.00
CA LEU A 85 7.85 16.69 -13.53
C LEU A 85 8.36 15.74 -14.62
N PRO A 86 9.14 14.70 -14.29
CA PRO A 86 9.78 13.86 -15.30
C PRO A 86 8.79 13.07 -16.15
N TRP A 87 7.56 12.85 -15.69
CA TRP A 87 6.46 12.23 -16.45
C TRP A 87 5.50 13.25 -17.08
N SER A 88 5.79 14.55 -16.97
CA SER A 88 5.00 15.60 -17.64
C SER A 88 5.34 15.72 -19.13
N THR A 89 6.54 15.27 -19.52
CA THR A 89 7.04 15.35 -20.89
C THR A 89 7.38 13.98 -21.42
N CYS A 90 7.28 13.81 -22.74
CA CYS A 90 7.49 12.52 -23.40
C CYS A 90 8.90 12.37 -23.97
N ASP A 91 9.78 13.37 -23.78
CA ASP A 91 11.17 13.40 -24.24
C ASP A 91 12.14 12.73 -23.25
N ASN A 92 11.79 11.54 -22.77
CA ASN A 92 12.66 10.77 -21.89
C ASN A 92 13.25 9.55 -22.59
N THR A 93 14.46 9.16 -22.21
CA THR A 93 15.17 8.02 -22.81
C THR A 93 14.51 6.66 -22.57
N TRP A 94 13.61 6.57 -21.59
CA TRP A 94 12.83 5.36 -21.29
C TRP A 94 11.51 5.27 -22.06
N ASN A 95 11.11 6.32 -22.79
CA ASN A 95 9.87 6.31 -23.55
C ASN A 95 10.03 5.57 -24.88
N THR A 96 9.04 4.75 -25.24
CA THR A 96 8.99 4.07 -26.54
C THR A 96 8.36 5.00 -27.59
N SER A 97 8.84 4.96 -28.84
CA SER A 97 8.42 5.84 -29.96
C SER A 97 6.98 5.66 -30.48
N LYS A 98 6.10 5.01 -29.71
CA LYS A 98 4.69 4.80 -30.09
C LYS A 98 3.83 5.99 -29.65
N SER A 99 3.75 6.99 -30.53
CA SER A 99 2.62 7.93 -30.73
C SER A 99 1.81 8.36 -29.49
N HIS A 100 2.13 9.55 -28.97
CA HIS A 100 1.26 10.61 -28.40
C HIS A 100 0.11 10.33 -27.40
N ILE A 101 -0.27 9.09 -27.09
CA ILE A 101 -1.45 8.82 -26.23
C ILE A 101 -1.08 8.19 -24.88
N THR A 102 0.12 7.62 -24.74
CA THR A 102 0.59 7.06 -23.47
C THR A 102 2.08 7.31 -23.33
N CYS A 103 2.43 8.44 -22.72
CA CYS A 103 3.75 8.62 -22.12
C CYS A 103 3.71 7.83 -20.80
N MET A 104 3.76 6.52 -20.95
CA MET A 104 3.69 5.58 -19.85
C MET A 104 5.06 5.50 -19.21
N PHE A 105 5.07 5.41 -17.87
CA PHE A 105 6.10 4.66 -17.18
C PHE A 105 6.13 3.20 -17.67
#